data_AF-A0A358KGH7-F1
#
_entry.id   AF-A0A358KGH7-F1
#
_cell.length_a   1.000
_cell.length_b   1.000
_cell.length_c   1.000
_cell.angle_alpha   90.00
_cell.angle_beta   90.00
_cell.angle_gamma   90.00
#
_symmetry.space_group_name_H-M   'P 1'
#
loop_
_entity.id
_entity.type
_entity.pdbx_description
1 polymer ?
#
loop_
_entity_poly.entity_id
_entity_poly.type
_entity_poly.pdbx_seq_one_letter_code
_entity_poly.pdbx_strand_id
1 'polypeptide(L)'
;QLQNYISDIGQKQFNGVTLFDSSGMAVTIDSDANTFTMNEIDMNSSTTATGLAQAYTNSTTSITNTTSAGSALSNIQTAIQNLANMRARIGANIQRLNVTRGQLSLLNENLTATNSRILDTNVAEETTRMARFNILVQSGTAMLAQANIMPQMALRLIN
;
A
#
# COMPACT_ATOMS: atom_id res chain seq x y z
N GLN A 1 25.04 2.46 31.07
CA GLN A 1 25.17 3.25 29.82
C GLN A 1 24.57 2.53 28.62
N LEU A 2 25.01 1.31 28.29
CA LEU A 2 24.44 0.54 27.17
C LEU A 2 22.95 0.20 27.33
N GLN A 3 22.52 -0.18 28.54
CA GLN A 3 21.09 -0.42 28.83
C GLN A 3 20.22 0.79 28.50
N ASN A 4 20.61 1.97 28.98
CA ASN A 4 19.88 3.21 28.72
C ASN A 4 19.87 3.55 27.23
N TYR A 5 20.97 3.28 26.51
CA TYR A 5 21.05 3.50 25.08
C TYR A 5 20.13 2.55 24.28
N ILE A 6 20.09 1.27 24.64
CA ILE A 6 19.16 0.31 24.02
C ILE A 6 17.71 0.70 24.32
N SER A 7 17.44 1.14 25.57
CA SER A 7 16.12 1.58 25.97
C SER A 7 15.65 2.82 25.22
N ASP A 8 16.54 3.78 25.01
CA ASP A 8 16.33 4.98 24.18
C ASP A 8 16.01 4.59 22.73
N ILE A 9 16.80 3.69 22.12
CA ILE A 9 16.53 3.20 20.76
C ILE A 9 15.14 2.56 20.65
N GLY A 10 14.77 1.72 21.62
CA GLY A 10 13.46 1.07 21.63
C GLY A 10 12.27 2.05 21.73
N GLN A 11 12.52 3.29 22.18
CA GLN A 11 11.49 4.34 22.25
C GLN A 11 11.52 5.28 21.03
N LYS A 12 12.50 5.16 20.13
CA LYS A 12 12.59 6.04 18.97
C LYS A 12 11.42 5.82 18.03
N GLN A 13 10.89 6.94 17.56
CA GLN A 13 9.79 7.00 16.62
C GLN A 13 10.27 7.46 15.25
N PHE A 14 9.64 6.93 14.22
CA PHE A 14 9.78 7.45 12.86
C PHE A 14 8.49 8.16 12.48
N ASN A 15 8.57 9.46 12.21
CA ASN A 15 7.40 10.28 11.84
C ASN A 15 6.22 10.16 12.84
N GLY A 16 6.52 10.11 14.14
CA GLY A 16 5.52 9.96 15.22
C GLY A 16 5.03 8.53 15.44
N VAL A 17 5.55 7.55 14.69
CA VAL A 17 5.17 6.15 14.78
C VAL A 17 6.23 5.34 15.53
N THR A 18 5.84 4.63 16.58
CA THR A 18 6.68 3.68 17.30
C THR A 18 6.88 2.41 16.49
N LEU A 19 8.13 2.10 16.16
CA LEU A 19 8.50 0.91 15.37
C LEU A 19 8.91 -0.29 16.24
N PHE A 20 9.23 -0.06 17.51
CA PHE A 20 9.82 -1.06 18.41
C PHE A 20 8.99 -1.28 19.67
N ASP A 21 7.74 -1.70 19.49
CA ASP A 21 6.79 -1.96 20.56
C ASP A 21 6.44 -3.45 20.65
N SER A 22 5.88 -3.82 21.80
CA SER A 22 5.20 -5.07 22.13
C SER A 22 3.97 -5.37 21.28
N SER A 23 3.54 -4.43 20.44
CA SER A 23 2.44 -4.61 19.49
C SER A 23 2.93 -4.38 18.06
N GLY A 24 2.61 -5.33 17.18
CA GLY A 24 2.85 -5.18 15.74
C GLY A 24 2.00 -4.05 15.15
N MET A 25 2.57 -3.26 14.25
CA MET A 25 1.83 -2.20 13.57
C MET A 25 0.91 -2.75 12.47
N ALA A 26 -0.31 -2.24 12.40
CA ALA A 26 -1.22 -2.48 11.28
C ALA A 26 -0.89 -1.52 10.12
N VAL A 27 -0.63 -2.07 8.95
CA VAL A 27 -0.38 -1.33 7.71
C VAL A 27 -1.53 -1.62 6.74
N THR A 28 -2.22 -0.58 6.28
CA THR A 28 -3.26 -0.70 5.25
C THR A 28 -2.64 -1.09 3.91
N ILE A 29 -3.21 -2.11 3.27
CA ILE A 29 -2.64 -2.73 2.06
C ILE A 29 -3.52 -2.59 0.81
N ASP A 30 -4.73 -2.05 0.92
CA ASP A 30 -5.63 -1.82 -0.21
C ASP A 30 -6.61 -0.65 0.04
N SER A 31 -7.45 -0.38 -0.96
CA SER A 31 -8.47 0.67 -0.93
C SER A 31 -9.68 0.34 -0.05
N ASP A 32 -9.86 -0.93 0.32
CA ASP A 32 -10.96 -1.40 1.17
C ASP A 32 -10.60 -1.32 2.66
N ALA A 33 -9.47 -0.65 2.96
CA ALA A 33 -8.90 -0.50 4.29
C ALA A 33 -8.49 -1.83 4.95
N ASN A 34 -8.24 -2.89 4.18
CA ASN A 34 -7.69 -4.11 4.75
C ASN A 34 -6.28 -3.84 5.27
N THR A 35 -5.96 -4.42 6.41
CA THR A 35 -4.66 -4.22 7.07
C THR A 35 -3.87 -5.51 7.19
N PHE A 36 -2.57 -5.41 6.99
CA PHE A 36 -1.60 -6.41 7.41
C PHE A 36 -0.92 -5.97 8.71
N THR A 37 -0.92 -6.83 9.73
CA THR A 37 -0.19 -6.57 10.97
C THR A 37 1.25 -7.06 10.85
N MET A 38 2.21 -6.15 10.97
CA MET A 38 3.64 -6.44 11.00
C MET A 38 4.01 -7.28 12.23
N ASN A 39 5.09 -8.04 12.15
CA ASN A 39 5.62 -8.73 13.32
C ASN A 39 6.09 -7.70 14.37
N GLU A 40 5.75 -7.94 15.63
CA GLU A 40 6.22 -7.14 16.77
C GLU A 40 7.74 -7.21 16.94
N ILE A 41 8.34 -6.10 17.39
CA ILE A 41 9.76 -5.98 17.67
C ILE A 41 9.91 -5.23 18.98
N ASP A 42 9.78 -5.93 20.10
CA ASP A 42 9.92 -5.31 21.42
C ASP A 42 11.37 -5.32 21.90
N MET A 43 12.07 -4.20 21.71
CA MET A 43 13.45 -4.04 22.21
C MET A 43 13.50 -3.81 23.74
N ASN A 44 12.41 -3.32 24.31
CA ASN A 44 12.31 -2.85 25.69
C ASN A 44 11.66 -3.87 26.65
N SER A 45 11.24 -5.03 26.13
CA SER A 45 10.69 -6.13 26.91
C SER A 45 11.53 -6.42 28.15
N SER A 46 10.85 -6.56 29.29
CA SER A 46 11.44 -6.94 30.56
C SER A 46 11.84 -8.42 30.62
N THR A 47 11.50 -9.21 29.60
CA THR A 47 11.81 -10.64 29.54
C THR A 47 13.11 -10.86 28.79
N THR A 48 14.17 -11.35 29.47
CA THR A 48 15.50 -11.56 28.86
C THR A 48 15.48 -12.50 27.65
N ALA A 49 14.49 -13.39 27.55
CA ALA A 49 14.33 -14.29 26.41
C ALA A 49 13.78 -13.61 25.14
N THR A 50 13.18 -12.42 25.25
CA THR A 50 12.52 -11.74 24.13
C THR A 50 12.98 -10.30 23.92
N GLY A 51 13.45 -9.63 24.97
CA GLY A 51 13.93 -8.25 24.96
C GLY A 51 15.44 -8.09 25.10
N LEU A 52 15.90 -6.83 25.05
CA LEU A 52 17.30 -6.46 25.22
C LEU A 52 17.53 -5.61 26.48
N ALA A 53 16.50 -4.96 27.03
CA ALA A 53 16.62 -4.02 28.13
C ALA A 53 17.11 -4.64 29.45
N GLN A 54 16.74 -5.88 29.75
CA GLN A 54 17.12 -6.55 31.01
C GLN A 54 18.36 -7.44 30.90
N ALA A 55 18.89 -7.68 29.70
CA ALA A 55 20.14 -8.41 29.55
C ALA A 55 21.34 -7.65 30.18
N TYR A 56 21.25 -6.31 30.24
CA TYR A 56 22.36 -5.42 30.59
C TYR A 56 22.22 -4.69 31.94
N THR A 57 21.51 -5.26 32.91
CA THR A 57 21.44 -4.67 34.27
C THR A 57 22.76 -4.86 35.03
N ASN A 58 23.03 -4.01 36.03
CA ASN A 58 24.20 -4.17 36.91
C ASN A 58 24.21 -5.52 37.63
N SER A 59 23.03 -6.09 37.94
CA SER A 59 22.95 -7.40 38.60
C SER A 59 23.21 -8.56 37.64
N THR A 60 22.87 -8.42 36.36
CA THR A 60 22.97 -9.48 35.36
C THR A 60 24.29 -9.47 34.58
N THR A 61 25.06 -8.38 34.66
CA THR A 61 26.35 -8.20 33.99
C THR A 61 27.54 -8.09 34.96
N SER A 62 27.31 -8.29 36.26
CA SER A 62 28.37 -8.20 37.27
C SER A 62 29.43 -9.29 37.10
N ILE A 63 30.71 -8.89 37.02
CA ILE A 63 31.87 -9.77 36.87
C ILE A 63 32.68 -9.78 38.18
N THR A 64 32.04 -10.11 39.29
CA THR A 64 32.68 -10.14 40.62
C THR A 64 33.25 -11.50 41.00
N ASN A 65 32.75 -12.58 40.42
CA ASN A 65 33.26 -13.94 40.63
C ASN A 65 33.00 -14.81 39.39
N THR A 66 33.54 -16.04 39.38
CA THR A 66 33.46 -16.95 38.23
C THR A 66 32.02 -17.32 37.87
N THR A 67 31.15 -17.51 38.86
CA THR A 67 29.73 -17.79 38.64
C THR A 67 29.01 -16.60 38.02
N SER A 68 29.21 -15.38 38.55
CA SER A 68 28.58 -14.17 38.02
C SER A 68 29.08 -13.83 36.62
N ALA A 69 30.37 -14.07 36.35
CA ALA A 69 30.95 -13.96 35.01
C ALA A 69 30.32 -14.94 34.00
N GLY A 70 30.09 -16.19 34.41
CA GLY A 70 29.41 -17.19 33.59
C GLY A 70 27.96 -16.81 33.26
N SER A 71 27.21 -16.32 34.25
CA SER A 71 25.85 -15.82 34.04
C SER A 71 25.82 -14.59 33.12
N ALA A 72 26.75 -13.64 33.30
CA ALA A 72 26.87 -12.47 32.44
C ALA A 72 27.15 -12.86 30.97
N LEU A 73 28.03 -13.84 30.74
CA LEU A 73 28.32 -14.35 29.40
C LEU A 73 27.07 -14.96 28.75
N SER A 74 26.33 -15.80 29.48
CA SER A 74 25.10 -16.41 28.99
C SER A 74 24.04 -15.36 28.63
N ASN A 75 23.87 -14.34 29.47
CA ASN A 75 22.94 -13.24 29.21
C ASN A 75 23.30 -12.46 27.92
N ILE A 76 24.61 -12.22 27.69
CA ILE A 76 25.07 -11.57 26.45
C ILE A 76 24.82 -12.46 25.23
N GLN A 77 25.05 -13.77 25.32
CA GLN A 77 24.75 -14.71 24.23
C GLN A 77 23.27 -14.68 23.87
N THR A 78 22.38 -14.71 24.86
CA THR A 78 20.93 -14.57 24.65
C THR A 78 20.59 -13.22 24.02
N ALA A 79 21.17 -12.12 24.48
CA ALA A 79 20.93 -10.79 23.91
C ALA A 79 21.36 -10.70 22.43
N ILE A 80 22.48 -11.30 22.06
CA ILE A 80 22.94 -11.38 20.66
C ILE A 80 21.94 -12.20 19.82
N GLN A 81 21.48 -13.34 20.33
CA GLN A 81 20.48 -14.16 19.65
C GLN A 81 19.16 -13.39 19.46
N ASN A 82 18.70 -12.66 20.48
CA ASN A 82 17.50 -11.82 20.39
C ASN A 82 17.67 -10.72 19.36
N LEU A 83 18.82 -10.04 19.33
CA LEU A 83 19.11 -9.02 18.32
C LEU A 83 19.08 -9.60 16.89
N ALA A 84 19.64 -10.80 16.69
CA ALA A 84 19.58 -11.49 15.42
C ALA A 84 18.13 -11.81 15.01
N ASN A 85 17.32 -12.31 15.94
CA ASN A 85 15.90 -12.57 15.72
C ASN A 85 15.11 -11.29 15.38
N MET A 86 15.36 -10.19 16.10
CA MET A 86 14.75 -8.89 15.83
C MET A 86 15.10 -8.38 14.43
N ARG A 87 16.38 -8.49 14.01
CA ARG A 87 16.81 -8.13 12.65
C ARG A 87 16.13 -8.99 11.58
N ALA A 88 15.97 -10.29 11.84
CA ALA A 88 15.24 -11.18 10.93
C ALA A 88 13.77 -10.77 10.81
N ARG A 89 13.10 -10.43 11.92
CA ARG A 89 11.72 -9.92 11.92
C ARG A 89 11.58 -8.59 11.16
N ILE A 90 12.51 -7.66 11.37
CA ILE A 90 12.57 -6.40 10.61
C ILE A 90 12.72 -6.69 9.11
N GLY A 91 13.64 -7.58 8.73
CA GLY A 91 13.85 -7.97 7.34
C GLY A 91 12.59 -8.58 6.71
N ALA A 92 11.89 -9.46 7.43
CA ALA A 92 10.63 -10.04 6.98
C ALA A 92 9.55 -8.97 6.77
N ASN A 93 9.43 -8.02 7.70
CA ASN A 93 8.51 -6.89 7.59
C ASN A 93 8.82 -6.01 6.37
N ILE A 94 10.10 -5.66 6.15
CA ILE A 94 10.55 -4.89 4.97
C ILE A 94 10.22 -5.63 3.67
N GLN A 95 10.49 -6.94 3.61
CA GLN A 95 10.19 -7.74 2.42
C GLN A 95 8.69 -7.72 2.09
N ARG A 96 7.84 -7.86 3.11
CA ARG A 96 6.39 -7.77 2.91
C ARG A 96 5.95 -6.39 2.41
N LEU A 97 6.47 -5.31 3.00
CA LEU A 97 6.16 -3.95 2.54
C LEU A 97 6.57 -3.72 1.08
N ASN A 98 7.72 -4.25 0.66
CA ASN A 98 8.17 -4.17 -0.74
C ASN A 98 7.25 -4.94 -1.69
N VAL A 99 6.84 -6.15 -1.31
CA VAL A 99 5.91 -6.96 -2.13
C VAL A 99 4.55 -6.26 -2.23
N THR A 100 3.99 -5.78 -1.12
CA THR A 100 2.71 -5.05 -1.11
C THR A 100 2.80 -3.77 -1.94
N ARG A 101 3.90 -3.02 -1.84
CA ARG A 101 4.13 -1.84 -2.69
C ARG A 101 4.12 -2.21 -4.18
N GLY A 102 4.77 -3.30 -4.56
CA GLY A 102 4.76 -3.79 -5.94
C GLY A 102 3.36 -4.18 -6.41
N GLN A 103 2.60 -4.89 -5.58
CA GLN A 103 1.21 -5.26 -5.86
C GLN A 103 0.31 -4.03 -6.04
N LEU A 104 0.44 -3.02 -5.17
CA LEU A 104 -0.31 -1.77 -5.28
C LEU A 104 0.03 -1.00 -6.56
N SER A 105 1.29 -1.00 -6.98
CA SER A 105 1.70 -0.38 -8.25
C SER A 105 1.05 -1.06 -9.44
N LEU A 106 1.05 -2.41 -9.48
CA LEU A 106 0.40 -3.17 -10.54
C LEU A 106 -1.12 -2.97 -10.54
N LEU A 107 -1.74 -2.93 -9.36
CA LEU A 107 -3.17 -2.64 -9.25
C LEU A 107 -3.49 -1.24 -9.79
N ASN A 108 -2.69 -0.23 -9.45
CA ASN A 108 -2.85 1.13 -9.93
C ASN A 108 -2.75 1.23 -11.46
N GLU A 109 -1.79 0.52 -12.07
CA GLU A 109 -1.64 0.44 -13.52
C GLU A 109 -2.87 -0.21 -14.18
N ASN A 110 -3.33 -1.35 -13.64
CA ASN A 110 -4.52 -2.05 -14.14
C ASN A 110 -5.80 -1.20 -14.02
N LEU A 111 -5.98 -0.50 -12.90
CA LEU A 111 -7.12 0.40 -12.69
C LEU A 111 -7.07 1.59 -13.64
N THR A 112 -5.89 2.18 -13.85
CA THR A 112 -5.69 3.29 -14.79
C THR A 112 -5.97 2.86 -16.22
N ALA A 113 -5.47 1.70 -16.64
CA ALA A 113 -5.73 1.13 -17.97
C ALA A 113 -7.22 0.81 -18.18
N THR A 114 -7.89 0.28 -17.15
CA THR A 114 -9.33 -0.01 -17.20
C THR A 114 -10.14 1.28 -17.30
N ASN A 115 -9.79 2.30 -16.52
CA ASN A 115 -10.42 3.61 -16.57
C ASN A 115 -10.26 4.25 -17.96
N SER A 116 -9.05 4.23 -18.54
CA SER A 116 -8.81 4.70 -19.91
C SER A 116 -9.71 3.99 -20.92
N ARG A 117 -9.79 2.65 -20.88
CA ARG A 117 -10.65 1.89 -21.81
C ARG A 117 -12.12 2.25 -21.69
N ILE A 118 -12.63 2.46 -20.48
CA ILE A 118 -14.02 2.87 -20.24
C ILE A 118 -14.26 4.27 -20.82
N LEU A 119 -13.37 5.23 -20.53
CA LEU A 119 -13.46 6.59 -21.07
C LEU A 119 -13.41 6.59 -22.59
N ASP A 120 -12.45 5.89 -23.18
CA ASP A 120 -12.26 5.82 -24.63
C ASP A 120 -13.48 5.16 -25.32
N THR A 121 -14.06 4.12 -24.72
CA THR A 121 -15.29 3.48 -25.24
C THR A 121 -16.48 4.42 -25.21
N ASN A 122 -16.67 5.15 -24.10
CA ASN A 122 -17.75 6.13 -23.97
C ASN A 122 -17.60 7.29 -24.97
N VAL A 123 -16.36 7.76 -25.21
CA VAL A 123 -16.08 8.79 -26.22
C VAL A 123 -16.34 8.26 -27.62
N ALA A 124 -15.96 7.03 -27.93
CA ALA A 124 -16.26 6.39 -29.22
C ALA A 124 -17.78 6.26 -29.46
N GLU A 125 -18.56 5.90 -28.44
CA GLU A 125 -20.02 5.83 -28.53
C GLU A 125 -20.64 7.22 -28.75
N GLU A 126 -20.22 8.22 -27.98
CA GLU A 126 -20.73 9.59 -28.10
C GLU A 126 -20.39 10.23 -29.44
N THR A 127 -19.17 10.03 -29.94
CA THR A 127 -18.75 10.52 -31.26
C THR A 127 -19.53 9.86 -32.39
N THR A 128 -19.82 8.55 -32.29
CA THR A 128 -20.67 7.83 -33.25
C THR A 128 -22.10 8.35 -33.21
N ARG A 129 -22.64 8.60 -32.01
CA ARG A 129 -23.98 9.17 -31.82
C ARG A 129 -24.08 10.59 -32.39
N MET A 130 -23.07 11.43 -32.14
CA MET A 130 -22.96 12.78 -32.71
C MET A 130 -22.90 12.73 -34.24
N ALA A 131 -22.10 11.82 -34.82
CA ALA A 131 -22.03 11.63 -36.27
C ALA A 131 -23.38 11.20 -36.84
N ARG A 132 -24.07 10.25 -36.19
CA ARG A 132 -25.42 9.81 -36.59
C ARG A 132 -26.43 10.95 -36.57
N PHE A 133 -26.41 11.80 -35.54
CA PHE A 133 -27.28 12.98 -35.47
C PHE A 133 -26.97 13.98 -36.58
N ASN A 134 -25.69 14.26 -36.87
CA ASN A 134 -25.32 15.13 -37.98
C ASN A 134 -25.79 14.59 -39.34
N ILE A 135 -25.64 13.28 -39.58
CA ILE A 135 -26.17 12.63 -40.80
C ILE A 135 -27.69 12.73 -40.85
N LEU A 136 -28.39 12.52 -39.73
CA LEU A 136 -29.85 12.60 -39.67
C LEU A 136 -30.35 14.03 -39.96
N VAL A 137 -29.67 15.05 -39.43
CA VAL A 137 -30.01 16.45 -39.69
C VAL A 137 -29.80 16.79 -41.17
N GLN A 138 -28.65 16.43 -41.76
CA GLN A 138 -28.39 16.66 -43.19
C GLN A 138 -29.33 15.86 -44.10
N SER A 139 -29.67 14.62 -43.72
CA SER A 139 -30.62 13.79 -44.46
C SER A 139 -32.05 14.32 -44.31
N GLY A 140 -32.42 14.82 -43.15
CA GLY A 140 -33.72 15.44 -42.88
C GLY A 140 -33.92 16.73 -43.67
N THR A 141 -32.89 17.58 -43.78
CA THR A 141 -32.95 18.79 -44.61
C THR A 141 -33.00 18.47 -46.10
N ALA A 142 -32.21 17.49 -46.57
CA ALA A 142 -32.27 17.00 -47.95
C ALA A 142 -33.61 16.34 -48.28
N MET A 143 -34.17 15.53 -47.37
CA MET A 143 -35.49 14.93 -47.54
C MET A 143 -36.62 15.96 -47.50
N LEU A 144 -36.54 16.99 -46.65
CA LEU A 144 -37.48 18.12 -46.67
C LEU A 144 -37.41 18.91 -47.99
N ALA A 145 -36.21 19.11 -48.54
CA ALA A 145 -36.05 19.73 -49.85
C ALA A 145 -36.65 18.86 -50.97
N GLN A 146 -36.37 17.55 -50.96
CA GLN A 146 -36.91 16.58 -51.92
C GLN A 146 -38.45 16.47 -51.83
N ALA A 147 -38.99 16.43 -50.61
CA ALA A 147 -40.43 16.37 -50.36
C ALA A 147 -41.17 17.65 -50.78
N ASN A 148 -40.52 18.81 -50.77
CA ASN A 148 -41.09 20.06 -51.29
C ASN A 148 -41.15 20.12 -52.83
N ILE A 149 -40.24 19.44 -53.52
CA ILE A 149 -40.19 19.42 -55.00
C ILE A 149 -41.21 18.43 -55.58
N MET A 150 -41.52 17.36 -54.84
CA MET A 150 -42.46 16.31 -55.24
C MET A 150 -43.90 16.80 -55.54
N PRO A 151 -44.55 17.66 -54.73
CA PRO A 151 -45.87 18.21 -55.06
C PRO A 151 -45.84 19.22 -56.22
N GLN A 152 -44.74 19.93 -56.46
CA GLN A 152 -44.59 20.83 -57.61
C GLN A 152 -44.50 20.06 -58.94
N MET A 153 -43.83 18.91 -58.93
CA MET A 153 -43.80 17.99 -60.06
C MET A 153 -45.18 17.40 -60.37
N ALA A 154 -45.97 17.07 -59.35
CA ALA A 154 -47.35 16.61 -59.52
C ALA A 154 -48.27 17.71 -60.07
N LEU A 155 -48.12 18.97 -59.64
CA LEU A 155 -48.88 20.10 -60.19
C LEU A 155 -48.58 20.40 -61.67
N ARG A 156 -47.37 20.06 -62.14
CA ARG A 156 -47.01 20.15 -63.58
C ARG A 156 -47.55 19.01 -64.42
N LEU A 157 -48.07 17.93 -63.82
CA LEU A 157 -48.71 16.82 -64.54
C LEU A 157 -50.23 16.96 -64.65
N ILE A 158 -50.85 17.81 -63.82
CA ILE A 158 -52.31 18.04 -63.79
C ILE A 158 -52.70 19.31 -64.56
N ASN A 159 -51.73 20.14 -64.96
CA ASN A 159 -51.88 21.24 -65.91
C ASN A 159 -51.24 20.88 -67.25
#